data_AF-A0A3C1BCS0-F1
#
_entry.id   AF-A0A3C1BCS0-F1
#
_cell.length_a   1.000
_cell.length_b   1.000
_cell.length_c   1.000
_cell.angle_alpha   90.00
_cell.angle_beta   90.00
_cell.angle_gamma   90.00
#
_symmetry.space_group_name_H-M   'P 1'
#
loop_
_entity.id
_entity.type
_entity.pdbx_description
1 polymer ?
#
loop_
_entity_poly.entity_id
_entity_poly.type
_entity_poly.pdbx_seq_one_letter_code
_entity_poly.pdbx_strand_id
1 'polypeptide(L)'
;MKKIFLLAAVCFFAATALAQDAPKAIFYTVSFPNAVHHEAEIVMTIPQSPASEFRVRMSRSSAGRYATHEFGKNIYNVTATDVSGARIALKQIEGDVFEIAADHP
;
A
#
# COMPACT_ATOMS: atom_id res chain seq x y z
N MET A 1 44.46 20.90 -9.73
CA MET A 1 43.48 20.15 -10.57
C MET A 1 42.92 18.90 -9.88
N LYS A 2 43.75 17.97 -9.38
CA LYS A 2 43.27 16.72 -8.73
C LYS A 2 42.29 16.91 -7.56
N LYS A 3 42.48 17.96 -6.74
CA LYS A 3 41.57 18.33 -5.63
C LYS A 3 40.18 18.80 -6.09
N ILE A 4 40.11 19.45 -7.25
CA ILE A 4 38.84 19.94 -7.83
C ILE A 4 38.02 18.75 -8.34
N PHE A 5 38.66 17.79 -9.01
CA PHE A 5 38.00 16.54 -9.43
C PHE A 5 37.52 15.70 -8.24
N LEU A 6 38.30 15.63 -7.17
CA LEU A 6 37.89 14.93 -5.94
C LEU A 6 36.65 15.60 -5.32
N LEU A 7 36.65 16.93 -5.21
CA LEU A 7 35.52 17.68 -4.66
C LEU A 7 34.26 17.51 -5.51
N ALA A 8 34.38 17.59 -6.83
CA ALA A 8 33.26 17.37 -7.76
C ALA A 8 32.69 15.95 -7.63
N ALA A 9 33.55 14.93 -7.50
CA ALA A 9 33.11 13.55 -7.28
C ALA A 9 32.35 13.40 -5.94
N VAL A 10 32.86 13.99 -4.85
CA VAL A 10 32.17 13.96 -3.55
C VAL A 10 30.83 14.67 -3.62
N CYS A 11 30.74 15.83 -4.27
CA CYS A 11 29.47 16.54 -4.46
C CYS A 11 28.48 15.71 -5.29
N PHE A 12 28.94 15.01 -6.33
CA PHE A 12 28.09 14.14 -7.15
C PHE A 12 27.54 12.96 -6.35
N PHE A 13 28.38 12.27 -5.57
CA PHE A 13 27.96 11.17 -4.69
C PHE A 13 27.03 11.63 -3.55
N ALA A 14 27.26 12.82 -3.00
CA ALA A 14 26.36 13.38 -2.00
C ALA A 14 24.98 13.74 -2.58
N ALA A 15 24.94 14.28 -3.79
CA ALA A 15 23.69 14.61 -4.47
C ALA A 15 22.84 13.36 -4.78
N THR A 16 23.47 12.24 -5.16
CA THR A 16 22.74 10.99 -5.43
C THR A 16 22.26 10.30 -4.15
N ALA A 17 22.97 10.45 -3.03
CA ALA A 17 22.54 9.92 -1.73
C ALA A 17 21.26 10.62 -1.21
N LEU A 18 21.11 11.93 -1.47
CA LEU A 18 19.93 12.70 -1.06
C LEU A 18 18.72 12.52 -1.99
N ALA A 19 18.89 11.91 -3.16
CA ALA A 19 17.83 11.70 -4.14
C ALA A 19 17.05 10.38 -3.97
N GLN A 20 17.31 9.62 -2.90
CA GLN A 20 16.65 8.33 -2.66
C GLN A 20 15.27 8.55 -2.01
N ASP A 21 14.20 8.39 -2.80
CA ASP A 21 12.86 8.21 -2.24
C ASP A 21 12.77 6.82 -1.60
N ALA A 22 12.87 6.77 -0.26
CA ALA A 22 12.67 5.52 0.45
C ALA A 22 11.20 5.09 0.34
N PRO A 23 10.90 3.82 0.02
CA PRO A 23 9.54 3.32 0.01
C PRO A 23 8.94 3.47 1.42
N LYS A 24 7.83 4.19 1.50
CA LYS A 24 7.07 4.39 2.73
C LYS A 24 6.31 3.10 3.05
N ALA A 25 6.33 2.74 4.34
CA ALA A 25 5.60 1.58 4.81
C ALA A 25 4.09 1.75 4.56
N ILE A 26 3.42 0.63 4.28
CA ILE A 26 1.95 0.57 4.33
C ILE A 26 1.56 0.47 5.81
N PHE A 27 0.66 1.34 6.24
CA PHE A 27 0.18 1.36 7.62
C PHE A 27 -1.19 0.70 7.70
N TYR A 28 -1.41 -0.07 8.75
CA TYR A 28 -2.70 -0.70 9.04
C TYR A 28 -3.19 -0.26 10.41
N THR A 29 -4.44 0.16 10.49
CA THR A 29 -5.17 0.34 11.75
C THR A 29 -6.22 -0.74 11.85
N VAL A 30 -6.29 -1.37 13.02
CA VAL A 30 -7.27 -2.43 13.33
C VAL A 30 -8.10 -1.96 14.51
N SER A 31 -9.42 -1.98 14.37
CA SER A 31 -10.35 -1.66 15.45
C SER A 31 -11.50 -2.66 15.46
N PHE A 32 -12.18 -2.76 16.60
CA PHE A 32 -13.29 -3.70 16.80
C PHE A 32 -14.54 -2.95 17.32
N PRO A 33 -15.08 -1.98 16.56
CA PRO A 33 -16.23 -1.21 16.99
C PRO A 33 -17.48 -2.08 17.19
N ASN A 34 -17.53 -3.24 16.53
CA ASN A 34 -18.62 -4.20 16.60
C ASN A 34 -18.17 -5.61 17.05
N ALA A 35 -17.29 -5.65 18.06
CA ALA A 35 -16.63 -6.88 18.51
C ALA A 35 -17.59 -8.03 18.88
N VAL A 36 -18.78 -7.72 19.41
CA VAL A 36 -19.79 -8.72 19.81
C VAL A 36 -20.35 -9.51 18.62
N HIS A 37 -20.24 -8.97 17.41
CA HIS A 37 -20.60 -9.63 16.16
C HIS A 37 -19.39 -10.25 15.44
N HIS A 38 -18.21 -10.27 16.06
CA HIS A 38 -16.97 -10.77 15.49
C HIS A 38 -16.49 -10.01 14.24
N GLU A 39 -16.75 -8.71 14.21
CA GLU A 39 -16.36 -7.83 13.12
C GLU A 39 -15.15 -6.97 13.53
N ALA A 40 -14.24 -6.80 12.58
CA ALA A 40 -13.09 -5.90 12.69
C ALA A 40 -13.16 -4.89 11.54
N GLU A 41 -12.81 -3.64 11.84
CA GLU A 41 -12.58 -2.62 10.83
C GLU A 41 -11.07 -2.49 10.60
N ILE A 42 -10.66 -2.55 9.33
CA ILE A 42 -9.27 -2.48 8.91
C ILE A 42 -9.10 -1.30 7.97
N VAL A 43 -8.27 -0.33 8.36
CA VAL A 43 -7.88 0.79 7.51
C VAL A 43 -6.45 0.58 7.05
N MET A 44 -6.25 0.48 5.73
CA MET A 44 -4.94 0.39 5.10
C MET A 44 -4.58 1.74 4.48
N THR A 45 -3.48 2.35 4.91
CA THR A 45 -2.94 3.58 4.35
C THR A 45 -1.74 3.26 3.47
N ILE A 46 -1.78 3.67 2.20
CA ILE A 46 -0.71 3.48 1.21
C ILE A 46 -0.11 4.86 0.91
N PRO A 47 1.01 5.26 1.55
CA PRO A 47 1.52 6.63 1.41
C PRO A 47 2.19 6.95 0.07
N GLN A 48 2.54 5.91 -0.70
CA GLN A 48 3.12 6.00 -2.04
C GLN A 48 2.43 4.97 -2.93
N SER A 49 1.20 5.25 -3.35
CA SER A 49 0.48 4.41 -4.31
C SER A 49 1.10 4.50 -5.71
N PRO A 50 1.00 3.44 -6.52
CA PRO A 50 1.34 3.52 -7.95
C PRO A 50 0.51 4.59 -8.65
N ALA A 51 1.08 5.34 -9.60
CA ALA A 51 0.36 6.38 -10.35
C ALA A 51 -0.67 5.84 -11.36
N SER A 52 -0.62 4.54 -11.64
CA SER A 52 -1.56 3.83 -12.50
C SER A 52 -2.52 2.99 -11.66
N GLU A 53 -3.54 2.43 -12.30
CA GLU A 53 -4.39 1.40 -11.69
C GLU A 53 -3.53 0.31 -11.03
N PHE A 54 -3.91 -0.09 -9.83
CA PHE A 54 -3.20 -1.09 -9.07
C PHE A 54 -4.15 -2.00 -8.30
N ARG A 55 -3.62 -3.12 -7.82
CA ARG A 55 -4.42 -4.14 -7.13
C ARG A 55 -3.97 -4.34 -5.70
N VAL A 56 -4.95 -4.53 -4.84
CA VAL A 56 -4.79 -4.96 -3.46
C VAL A 56 -5.37 -6.36 -3.36
N ARG A 57 -4.67 -7.26 -2.67
CA ARG A 57 -5.08 -8.65 -2.57
C ARG A 57 -4.99 -9.17 -1.14
N MET A 58 -6.04 -9.86 -0.70
CA MET A 58 -5.99 -10.69 0.50
C MET A 58 -5.29 -12.02 0.19
N SER A 59 -4.38 -12.45 1.06
CA SER A 59 -3.72 -13.75 0.89
C SER A 59 -4.72 -14.90 0.89
N ARG A 60 -4.38 -16.00 0.20
CA ARG A 60 -5.13 -17.27 0.22
C ARG A 60 -4.43 -18.37 1.00
N SER A 61 -3.34 -18.05 1.69
CA SER A 61 -2.61 -18.98 2.56
C SER A 61 -1.90 -18.22 3.68
N SER A 62 -1.51 -18.94 4.73
CA SER A 62 -0.69 -18.42 5.81
C SER A 62 0.54 -19.31 5.99
N ALA A 63 1.67 -18.72 6.40
CA ALA A 63 2.89 -19.46 6.63
C ALA A 63 2.66 -20.61 7.62
N GLY A 64 3.22 -21.79 7.34
CA GLY A 64 2.99 -23.00 8.14
C GLY A 64 1.72 -23.78 7.79
N ARG A 65 0.84 -23.26 6.92
CA ARG A 65 -0.34 -23.98 6.43
C ARG A 65 -0.52 -23.81 4.92
N TYR A 66 -0.01 -24.77 4.16
CA TYR A 66 0.03 -24.75 2.69
C TYR A 66 -1.24 -25.32 2.04
N ALA A 67 -2.40 -24.81 2.43
CA ALA A 67 -3.67 -25.08 1.77
C ALA A 67 -4.29 -23.75 1.32
N THR A 68 -5.00 -23.78 0.19
CA THR A 68 -5.75 -22.62 -0.28
C THR A 68 -6.95 -22.37 0.61
N HIS A 69 -7.09 -21.14 1.10
CA HIS A 69 -8.23 -20.62 1.85
C HIS A 69 -8.80 -19.41 1.15
N GLU A 70 -10.10 -19.20 1.33
CA GLU A 70 -10.81 -18.04 0.79
C GLU A 70 -11.01 -17.00 1.88
N PHE A 71 -9.91 -16.47 2.44
CA PHE A 71 -9.99 -15.46 3.50
C PHE A 71 -10.73 -14.19 3.04
N GLY A 72 -10.66 -13.87 1.75
CA GLY A 72 -11.39 -12.76 1.13
C GLY A 72 -12.91 -12.80 1.33
N LYS A 73 -13.52 -13.98 1.56
CA LYS A 73 -14.97 -14.12 1.80
C LYS A 73 -15.47 -13.37 3.04
N ASN A 74 -14.56 -13.04 3.97
CA ASN A 74 -14.88 -12.33 5.20
C ASN A 74 -14.64 -10.81 5.08
N ILE A 75 -14.23 -10.33 3.90
CA ILE A 75 -13.98 -8.92 3.63
C ILE A 75 -15.20 -8.36 2.91
N TYR A 76 -15.79 -7.32 3.48
CA TYR A 76 -16.97 -6.64 2.93
C TYR A 76 -16.92 -5.15 3.28
N ASN A 77 -17.87 -4.37 2.77
CA ASN A 77 -17.90 -2.90 2.93
C ASN A 77 -16.59 -2.19 2.54
N VAL A 78 -15.93 -2.69 1.49
CA VAL A 78 -14.65 -2.13 1.04
C VAL A 78 -14.87 -0.80 0.34
N THR A 79 -14.16 0.23 0.79
CA THR A 79 -14.13 1.55 0.17
C THR A 79 -12.69 2.04 0.05
N ALA A 80 -12.41 2.87 -0.95
CA ALA A 80 -11.14 3.55 -1.11
C ALA A 80 -11.35 5.07 -1.14
N THR A 81 -10.46 5.81 -0.49
CA THR A 81 -10.46 7.28 -0.50
C THR A 81 -9.04 7.82 -0.64
N ASP A 82 -8.92 9.03 -1.17
CA ASP A 82 -7.67 9.78 -1.14
C ASP A 82 -7.44 10.42 0.25
N VAL A 83 -6.36 11.17 0.39
CA VAL A 83 -6.00 11.86 1.65
C VAL A 83 -6.96 13.00 2.03
N SER A 84 -7.78 13.47 1.10
CA SER A 84 -8.82 14.48 1.34
C SER A 84 -10.15 13.86 1.77
N GLY A 85 -10.27 12.53 1.69
CA GLY A 85 -11.51 11.79 1.93
C GLY A 85 -12.40 11.66 0.70
N ALA A 86 -11.94 12.09 -0.48
CA ALA A 86 -12.66 11.89 -1.73
C ALA A 86 -12.63 10.41 -2.11
N ARG A 87 -13.76 9.87 -2.57
CA ARG A 87 -13.85 8.46 -2.95
C ARG A 87 -13.10 8.19 -4.24
N ILE A 88 -12.31 7.11 -4.23
CA ILE A 88 -11.61 6.56 -5.38
C ILE A 88 -12.42 5.39 -5.91
N ALA A 89 -12.53 5.24 -7.23
CA ALA A 89 -13.23 4.10 -7.81
C ALA A 89 -12.50 2.79 -7.50
N LEU A 90 -13.25 1.78 -7.04
CA LEU A 90 -12.74 0.45 -6.70
C LEU A 90 -13.64 -0.62 -7.35
N LYS A 91 -13.01 -1.68 -7.86
CA LYS A 91 -13.71 -2.87 -8.38
C LYS A 91 -13.17 -4.13 -7.71
N GLN A 92 -14.07 -4.98 -7.20
CA GLN A 92 -13.69 -6.32 -6.78
C GLN A 92 -13.71 -7.24 -8.01
N ILE A 93 -12.53 -7.63 -8.48
CA ILE A 93 -12.36 -8.44 -9.70
C ILE A 93 -12.29 -9.94 -9.41
N GLU A 94 -11.89 -10.31 -8.18
CA GLU A 94 -11.91 -11.68 -7.65
C GLU A 94 -12.35 -11.66 -6.18
N GLY A 95 -12.66 -12.83 -5.60
CA GLY A 95 -13.09 -12.92 -4.19
C GLY A 95 -12.10 -12.33 -3.19
N ASP A 96 -10.81 -12.27 -3.53
CA ASP A 96 -9.72 -11.73 -2.72
C ASP A 96 -8.97 -10.56 -3.37
N VAL A 97 -9.40 -10.04 -4.54
CA VAL A 97 -8.65 -9.02 -5.30
C VAL A 97 -9.51 -7.79 -5.61
N PHE A 98 -8.98 -6.63 -5.26
CA PHE A 98 -9.59 -5.31 -5.48
C PHE A 98 -8.69 -4.46 -6.37
N GLU A 99 -9.24 -3.91 -7.45
CA GLU A 99 -8.58 -3.00 -8.37
C GLU A 99 -8.98 -1.56 -8.02
N ILE A 100 -7.97 -0.70 -7.86
CA ILE A 100 -8.09 0.72 -7.52
C ILE A 100 -7.80 1.52 -8.78
N ALA A 101 -8.69 2.46 -9.12
CA ALA A 101 -8.51 3.33 -10.27
C ALA A 101 -7.37 4.35 -10.04
N ALA A 102 -6.85 4.90 -11.13
CA ALA A 102 -5.74 5.87 -11.10
C ALA A 102 -6.16 7.29 -10.67
N ASP A 103 -7.42 7.50 -10.28
CA ASP A 103 -8.01 8.78 -9.88
C ASP A 103 -7.63 9.18 -8.44
N HIS A 104 -6.34 9.12 -8.12
CA HIS A 104 -5.78 9.55 -6.84
C HIS A 104 -4.56 10.46 -7.05
N PRO A 105 -4.39 11.49 -6.20
CA PRO A 105 -3.26 12.43 -6.30
C PRO A 105 -1.90 11.80 -6.01
#